data_AF-A0A534X982-F1
#
_entry.id   AF-A0A534X982-F1
#
_cell.length_a   1.000
_cell.length_b   1.000
_cell.length_c   1.000
_cell.angle_alpha   90.00
_cell.angle_beta   90.00
_cell.angle_gamma   90.00
#
_symmetry.space_group_name_H-M   'P 1'
#
loop_
_entity.id
_entity.type
_entity.pdbx_description
1 polymer ?
#
loop_
_entity_poly.entity_id
_entity_poly.type
_entity_poly.pdbx_seq_one_letter_code
_entity_poly.pdbx_strand_id
1 'polypeptide(L)'
;MNLDPEPVQAIEPGPPTDVVDIQTSTRTFYAAGLATHNCYARPTHEYLGFSAGLDFERRILVKENAPELLREALAAPRWEPQVVALSGNTDCYQPIERRLGITRRCLEIFAEFRNPVSAITKSALVARDADLFAELARHGAAQVFFSMTTLDPELARRMEPRAARPERKLAAMRTLAEAGVPVGVMIGPVIPGLTDAEIPRILAAAAGAGARSASWVLLRLPKPVDELFQGWLAEHYPERRARVLARIREVREGRLSDARFFRRQRGQGEYAAQIAALFAVAARKHGLDGHLPPLNAAAFRRPARAGEQLSLL
;
A
#
# COMPACT_ATOMS: atom_id res chain seq x y z
N MET A 1 -19.35 11.85 -17.02
CA MET A 1 -18.29 12.48 -17.83
C MET A 1 -17.02 11.71 -17.55
N ASN A 2 -16.68 10.78 -18.46
CA ASN A 2 -15.46 9.97 -18.38
C ASN A 2 -14.26 10.91 -18.57
N LEU A 3 -13.54 11.19 -17.50
CA LEU A 3 -12.19 11.74 -17.64
C LEU A 3 -11.28 10.53 -17.83
N ASP A 4 -10.90 10.27 -19.08
CA ASP A 4 -9.75 9.42 -19.35
C ASP A 4 -8.55 9.96 -18.55
N PRO A 5 -7.79 9.10 -17.85
CA PRO A 5 -6.59 9.56 -17.16
C PRO A 5 -5.61 10.16 -18.18
N GLU A 6 -5.09 11.36 -17.91
CA GLU A 6 -4.15 12.04 -18.80
C GLU A 6 -2.97 11.14 -19.21
N PRO A 7 -2.49 11.24 -20.47
CA PRO A 7 -1.39 10.43 -20.96
C PRO A 7 -0.09 10.74 -20.19
N VAL A 8 0.68 9.69 -19.89
CA VAL A 8 2.02 9.80 -19.30
C VAL A 8 2.91 10.65 -20.21
N GLN A 9 3.39 11.77 -19.67
CA GLN A 9 4.13 12.79 -20.46
C GLN A 9 5.62 12.47 -20.62
N ALA A 10 6.23 11.69 -19.70
CA ALA A 10 7.63 11.29 -19.78
C ALA A 10 7.92 10.04 -18.91
N ILE A 11 8.87 9.20 -19.34
CA ILE A 11 9.44 8.07 -18.58
C ILE A 11 10.95 8.30 -18.53
N GLU A 12 11.53 8.39 -17.34
CA GLU A 12 12.97 8.60 -17.14
C GLU A 12 13.58 7.44 -16.34
N PRO A 13 14.74 6.89 -16.74
CA PRO A 13 15.47 5.91 -15.93
C PRO A 13 16.11 6.60 -14.70
N GLY A 14 15.73 6.17 -13.49
CA GLY A 14 16.25 6.74 -12.23
C GLY A 14 17.66 6.24 -11.87
N PRO A 15 18.50 7.07 -11.21
CA PRO A 15 19.88 6.70 -10.85
C PRO A 15 19.94 5.73 -9.66
N PRO A 16 20.99 4.88 -9.57
CA PRO A 16 21.23 3.98 -8.44
C PRO A 16 22.15 4.63 -7.38
N THR A 17 21.58 5.18 -6.30
CA THR A 17 22.33 5.46 -5.05
C THR A 17 21.44 5.41 -3.80
N ASP A 18 22.08 5.07 -2.68
CA ASP A 18 21.53 4.57 -1.42
C ASP A 18 20.60 5.52 -0.65
N VAL A 19 19.40 5.03 -0.34
CA VAL A 19 18.55 5.49 0.77
C VAL A 19 17.86 4.28 1.39
N VAL A 20 17.98 4.14 2.72
CA VAL A 20 17.58 2.94 3.45
C VAL A 20 16.07 2.93 3.78
N ASP A 21 15.30 2.11 3.06
CA ASP A 21 14.13 1.38 3.59
C ASP A 21 14.43 -0.13 3.37
N ILE A 22 15.10 -0.70 4.38
CA ILE A 22 15.84 -1.97 4.42
C ILE A 22 16.71 -2.26 3.19
N GLN A 23 17.99 -1.89 3.33
CA GLN A 23 19.13 -2.47 2.62
C GLN A 23 19.11 -4.00 2.76
N THR A 24 18.78 -4.69 1.68
CA THR A 24 19.36 -6.00 1.39
C THR A 24 20.11 -5.87 0.08
N SER A 25 21.21 -6.62 -0.03
CA SER A 25 22.14 -6.72 -1.15
C SER A 25 21.53 -7.27 -2.46
N THR A 26 20.22 -7.05 -2.70
CA THR A 26 19.45 -7.63 -3.83
C THR A 26 18.66 -6.61 -4.66
N ARG A 27 18.95 -5.30 -4.59
CA ARG A 27 18.47 -4.29 -5.57
C ARG A 27 16.94 -4.27 -5.75
N THR A 28 16.24 -3.87 -4.70
CA THR A 28 14.77 -3.79 -4.60
C THR A 28 14.08 -3.00 -5.72
N PHE A 29 12.83 -3.42 -5.93
CA PHE A 29 11.77 -2.98 -6.82
C PHE A 29 11.23 -1.58 -6.46
N TYR A 30 11.18 -0.68 -7.44
CA TYR A 30 10.51 0.62 -7.34
C TYR A 30 9.38 0.66 -8.38
N ALA A 31 8.16 0.91 -7.93
CA ALA A 31 7.02 1.24 -8.79
C ALA A 31 6.39 2.53 -8.24
N ALA A 32 6.89 3.69 -8.67
CA ALA A 32 6.62 4.98 -8.03
C ALA A 32 5.25 5.58 -8.36
N GLY A 33 4.48 6.09 -7.38
CA GLY A 33 3.50 7.19 -7.59
C GLY A 33 1.97 7.00 -7.54
N LEU A 34 1.33 6.44 -6.48
CA LEU A 34 -0.07 6.85 -6.19
C LEU A 34 -0.04 8.13 -5.35
N ALA A 35 -0.04 9.27 -6.03
CA ALA A 35 0.19 10.55 -5.38
C ALA A 35 -1.03 11.00 -4.55
N THR A 36 -0.85 11.04 -3.23
CA THR A 36 -1.76 11.70 -2.28
C THR A 36 -0.99 12.84 -1.59
N HIS A 37 -1.62 13.99 -1.35
CA HIS A 37 -0.99 15.19 -0.75
C HIS A 37 -0.33 14.90 0.61
N ASN A 38 -0.82 13.87 1.31
CA ASN A 38 -0.37 13.39 2.60
C ASN A 38 0.49 12.11 2.54
N CYS A 39 1.01 11.74 1.37
CA CYS A 39 1.81 10.54 1.21
C CYS A 39 3.17 10.69 1.88
N TYR A 40 3.48 9.81 2.84
CA TYR A 40 4.75 9.81 3.56
C TYR A 40 5.97 9.46 2.67
N ALA A 41 5.73 8.93 1.47
CA ALA A 41 6.77 8.57 0.49
C ALA A 41 7.25 9.76 -0.36
N ARG A 42 6.62 10.94 -0.20
CA ARG A 42 7.01 12.17 -0.92
C ARG A 42 8.49 12.54 -0.75
N PRO A 43 9.09 12.47 0.45
CA PRO A 43 10.52 12.72 0.62
C PRO A 43 11.42 11.73 -0.14
N THR A 44 10.93 10.54 -0.52
CA THR A 44 11.76 9.60 -1.31
C THR A 44 12.14 10.17 -2.68
N HIS A 45 11.31 11.02 -3.27
CA HIS A 45 11.61 11.64 -4.57
C HIS A 45 12.74 12.67 -4.49
N GLU A 46 12.95 13.30 -3.33
CA GLU A 46 14.03 14.26 -3.14
C GLU A 46 15.41 13.59 -3.24
N TYR A 47 15.54 12.35 -2.75
CA TYR A 47 16.78 11.58 -2.93
C TYR A 47 17.05 11.17 -4.39
N LEU A 48 16.02 11.21 -5.24
CA LEU A 48 16.11 10.88 -6.66
C LEU A 48 16.30 12.13 -7.54
N GLY A 49 16.48 13.30 -6.93
CA GLY A 49 16.65 14.59 -7.61
C GLY A 49 15.34 15.25 -8.05
N PHE A 50 14.19 14.78 -7.57
CA PHE A 50 12.86 15.29 -7.91
C PHE A 50 12.19 16.03 -6.74
N SER A 51 11.26 16.94 -7.02
CA SER A 51 10.51 17.61 -5.96
C SER A 51 9.50 16.68 -5.26
N ALA A 52 9.41 16.78 -3.93
CA ALA A 52 8.36 16.11 -3.11
C ALA A 52 6.93 16.64 -3.39
N GLY A 53 6.81 17.74 -4.15
CA GLY A 53 5.56 18.38 -4.55
C GLY A 53 5.08 17.92 -5.94
N LEU A 54 5.36 18.72 -6.97
CA LEU A 54 4.82 18.55 -8.32
C LEU A 54 5.38 17.32 -9.04
N ASP A 55 6.69 17.03 -8.92
CA ASP A 55 7.28 15.90 -9.62
C ASP A 55 6.75 14.57 -9.08
N PHE A 56 6.60 14.44 -7.75
CA PHE A 56 5.94 13.29 -7.13
C PHE A 56 4.53 13.01 -7.68
N GLU A 57 3.83 14.05 -8.14
CA GLU A 57 2.48 13.94 -8.68
C GLU A 57 2.43 13.67 -10.18
N ARG A 58 3.51 13.93 -10.92
CA ARG A 58 3.52 13.95 -12.38
C ARG A 58 4.51 12.95 -13.00
N ARG A 59 5.55 12.58 -12.27
CA ARG A 59 6.61 11.68 -12.73
C ARG A 59 6.47 10.33 -12.03
N ILE A 60 6.35 9.28 -12.84
CA ILE A 60 6.33 7.90 -12.36
C ILE A 60 7.66 7.26 -12.77
N LEU A 61 8.46 6.90 -11.77
CA LEU A 61 9.68 6.12 -11.97
C LEU A 61 9.34 4.64 -12.04
N VAL A 62 9.81 4.01 -13.12
CA VAL A 62 9.50 2.64 -13.48
C VAL A 62 10.81 1.86 -13.59
N LYS A 63 10.87 0.71 -12.92
CA LYS A 63 11.94 -0.27 -13.11
C LYS A 63 11.46 -1.35 -14.06
N GLU A 64 11.58 -1.12 -15.36
CA GLU A 64 11.01 -2.02 -16.39
C GLU A 64 11.58 -3.44 -16.34
N ASN A 65 12.86 -3.57 -15.97
CA ASN A 65 13.57 -4.84 -15.82
C ASN A 65 13.39 -5.52 -14.45
N ALA A 66 12.40 -5.09 -13.67
CA ALA A 66 12.11 -5.65 -12.37
C ALA A 66 11.82 -7.17 -12.38
N PRO A 67 11.02 -7.72 -13.32
CA PRO A 67 10.78 -9.16 -13.38
C PRO A 67 12.07 -9.95 -13.58
N GLU A 68 12.95 -9.51 -14.47
CA GLU A 68 14.21 -10.20 -14.77
C GLU A 68 15.13 -10.22 -13.55
N LEU A 69 15.27 -9.08 -12.86
CA LEU A 69 16.03 -8.96 -11.62
C LEU A 69 15.45 -9.82 -10.49
N LEU A 70 14.12 -9.87 -10.38
CA LEU A 70 13.45 -10.73 -9.39
C LEU A 70 13.77 -12.19 -9.65
N ARG A 71 13.65 -12.65 -10.90
CA ARG A 71 13.98 -14.03 -11.26
C ARG A 71 15.43 -14.36 -10.96
N GLU A 72 16.37 -13.48 -11.32
CA GLU A 72 17.79 -13.68 -11.01
C GLU A 72 18.02 -13.80 -9.50
N ALA A 73 17.40 -12.92 -8.70
CA ALA A 73 17.47 -12.98 -7.26
C ALA A 73 16.90 -14.28 -6.70
N LEU A 74 15.69 -14.67 -7.09
CA LEU A 74 15.03 -15.90 -6.64
C LEU A 74 15.68 -17.18 -7.19
N ALA A 75 16.49 -17.12 -8.24
CA ALA A 75 17.24 -18.27 -8.74
C ALA A 75 18.61 -18.43 -8.05
N ALA A 76 19.11 -17.37 -7.41
CA ALA A 76 20.44 -17.39 -6.79
C ALA A 76 20.49 -18.39 -5.62
N PRO A 77 21.54 -19.23 -5.50
CA PRO A 77 21.69 -20.16 -4.39
C PRO A 77 21.65 -19.49 -3.02
N ARG A 78 22.12 -18.24 -2.94
CA ARG A 78 22.13 -17.41 -1.72
C ARG A 78 20.75 -16.87 -1.30
N TRP A 79 19.72 -17.02 -2.13
CA TRP A 79 18.40 -16.50 -1.78
C TRP A 79 17.74 -17.37 -0.72
N GLU A 80 17.49 -16.79 0.45
CA GLU A 80 16.68 -17.39 1.49
C GLU A 80 15.21 -17.00 1.28
N PRO A 81 14.31 -17.98 1.08
CA PRO A 81 12.89 -17.73 0.86
C PRO A 81 12.27 -16.92 2.00
N GLN A 82 11.74 -15.75 1.67
CA GLN A 82 11.18 -14.81 2.64
C GLN A 82 10.01 -14.05 2.03
N VAL A 83 9.19 -13.45 2.89
CA VAL A 83 8.05 -12.62 2.47
C VAL A 83 8.57 -11.36 1.79
N VAL A 84 8.20 -11.19 0.52
CA VAL A 84 8.42 -9.94 -0.20
C VAL A 84 7.17 -9.07 -0.09
N ALA A 85 7.33 -7.85 0.44
CA ALA A 85 6.25 -6.88 0.51
C ALA A 85 6.22 -6.02 -0.76
N LEU A 86 5.11 -6.07 -1.50
CA LEU A 86 4.83 -5.15 -2.61
C LEU A 86 4.15 -3.89 -2.07
N SER A 87 4.47 -2.76 -2.70
CA SER A 87 3.97 -1.43 -2.36
C SER A 87 4.41 -0.87 -1.00
N GLY A 88 5.62 -1.22 -0.53
CA GLY A 88 6.16 -0.70 0.73
C GLY A 88 6.33 0.83 0.76
N ASN A 89 6.76 1.41 -0.36
CA ASN A 89 6.89 2.87 -0.50
C ASN A 89 5.87 3.47 -1.47
N THR A 90 5.61 2.78 -2.59
CA THR A 90 4.78 3.29 -3.68
C THR A 90 3.93 2.18 -4.28
N ASP A 91 2.68 2.48 -4.61
CA ASP A 91 1.70 1.47 -5.03
C ASP A 91 2.07 0.84 -6.38
N CYS A 92 2.28 -0.49 -6.41
CA CYS A 92 2.63 -1.20 -7.63
C CYS A 92 1.47 -1.37 -8.61
N TYR A 93 0.24 -0.96 -8.25
CA TYR A 93 -0.97 -1.04 -9.07
C TYR A 93 -1.49 0.33 -9.56
N GLN A 94 -0.58 1.28 -9.76
CA GLN A 94 -0.94 2.57 -10.35
C GLN A 94 -1.55 2.46 -11.74
N PRO A 95 -2.23 3.52 -12.23
CA PRO A 95 -2.86 3.52 -13.55
C PRO A 95 -1.98 3.01 -14.70
N ILE A 96 -0.68 3.32 -14.69
CA ILE A 96 0.27 2.92 -15.73
C ILE A 96 0.55 1.40 -15.76
N GLU A 97 0.37 0.70 -14.64
CA GLU A 97 0.52 -0.77 -14.54
C GLU A 97 -0.49 -1.52 -15.41
N ARG A 98 -1.60 -0.88 -15.82
CA ARG A 98 -2.51 -1.46 -16.84
C ARG A 98 -1.81 -1.73 -18.17
N ARG A 99 -0.85 -0.87 -18.53
CA ARG A 99 -0.07 -0.97 -19.77
C ARG A 99 1.21 -1.77 -19.58
N LEU A 100 1.92 -1.54 -18.47
CA LEU A 100 3.26 -2.09 -18.29
C LEU A 100 3.29 -3.56 -17.84
N GLY A 101 2.27 -4.00 -17.08
CA GLY A 101 2.16 -5.38 -16.60
C GLY A 101 3.39 -5.86 -15.81
N ILE A 102 4.15 -4.95 -15.18
CA ILE A 102 5.39 -5.28 -14.48
C ILE A 102 5.06 -6.07 -13.22
N THR A 103 4.08 -5.60 -12.46
CA THR A 103 3.64 -6.27 -11.22
C THR A 103 3.08 -7.66 -11.53
N ARG A 104 2.30 -7.79 -12.61
CA ARG A 104 1.81 -9.11 -13.05
C ARG A 104 2.95 -10.06 -13.38
N ARG A 105 3.93 -9.64 -14.19
CA ARG A 105 5.11 -10.46 -14.52
C ARG A 105 5.92 -10.84 -13.28
N CYS A 106 6.04 -9.93 -12.30
CA CYS A 106 6.65 -10.27 -11.01
C CYS A 106 5.82 -11.33 -10.25
N LEU A 107 4.49 -11.25 -10.26
CA LEU A 107 3.61 -12.25 -9.64
C LEU A 107 3.67 -13.62 -10.31
N GLU A 108 3.81 -13.67 -11.63
CA GLU A 108 4.07 -14.92 -12.37
C GLU A 108 5.36 -15.58 -11.86
N ILE A 109 6.42 -14.81 -11.65
CA ILE A 109 7.67 -15.30 -11.08
C ILE A 109 7.48 -15.73 -9.63
N PHE A 110 6.79 -14.94 -8.80
CA PHE A 110 6.50 -15.35 -7.41
C PHE A 110 5.75 -16.68 -7.38
N ALA A 111 4.73 -16.87 -8.22
CA ALA A 111 3.95 -18.10 -8.34
C ALA A 111 4.83 -19.28 -8.79
N GLU A 112 5.68 -19.08 -9.80
CA GLU A 112 6.59 -20.11 -10.31
C GLU A 112 7.56 -20.61 -9.22
N PHE A 113 8.19 -19.69 -8.48
CA PHE A 113 9.10 -20.01 -7.37
C PHE A 113 8.36 -20.33 -6.07
N ARG A 114 7.05 -20.09 -6.01
CA ARG A 114 6.21 -20.13 -4.80
C ARG A 114 6.81 -19.32 -3.64
N ASN A 115 7.47 -18.21 -3.97
CA ASN A 115 8.04 -17.34 -2.96
C ASN A 115 6.94 -16.49 -2.32
N PRO A 116 6.89 -16.38 -0.98
CA PRO A 116 5.82 -15.65 -0.32
C PRO A 116 5.80 -14.15 -0.66
N VAL A 117 4.60 -13.62 -0.90
CA VAL A 117 4.38 -12.23 -1.26
C VAL A 117 3.21 -11.64 -0.47
N SER A 118 3.36 -10.41 -0.01
CA SER A 118 2.29 -9.62 0.59
C SER A 118 2.15 -8.34 -0.19
N ALA A 119 0.94 -7.99 -0.63
CA ALA A 119 0.71 -6.72 -1.32
C ALA A 119 -0.16 -5.79 -0.47
N ILE A 120 0.08 -4.49 -0.56
CA ILE A 120 -0.86 -3.47 -0.08
C ILE A 120 -1.18 -2.49 -1.21
N THR A 121 -2.45 -2.12 -1.39
CA THR A 121 -2.82 -1.23 -2.52
C THR A 121 -4.05 -0.37 -2.23
N LYS A 122 -4.14 0.75 -2.94
CA LYS A 122 -5.32 1.62 -3.06
C LYS A 122 -6.05 1.43 -4.39
N SER A 123 -5.56 0.53 -5.24
CA SER A 123 -6.04 0.31 -6.60
C SER A 123 -6.94 -0.91 -6.70
N ALA A 124 -8.00 -0.81 -7.50
CA ALA A 124 -8.83 -1.96 -7.86
C ALA A 124 -8.19 -2.85 -8.94
N LEU A 125 -7.07 -2.40 -9.56
CA LEU A 125 -6.38 -3.15 -10.62
C LEU A 125 -5.83 -4.49 -10.12
N VAL A 126 -5.54 -4.61 -8.81
CA VAL A 126 -5.08 -5.87 -8.19
C VAL A 126 -6.00 -7.06 -8.46
N ALA A 127 -7.30 -6.82 -8.68
CA ALA A 127 -8.24 -7.88 -9.03
C ALA A 127 -7.94 -8.57 -10.38
N ARG A 128 -7.20 -7.91 -11.29
CA ARG A 128 -6.70 -8.50 -12.54
C ARG A 128 -5.83 -9.72 -12.27
N ASP A 129 -5.04 -9.67 -11.19
CA ASP A 129 -4.01 -10.65 -10.88
C ASP A 129 -4.48 -11.63 -9.78
N ALA A 130 -5.80 -11.76 -9.60
CA ALA A 130 -6.41 -12.65 -8.62
C ALA A 130 -6.08 -14.12 -8.86
N ASP A 131 -5.88 -14.53 -10.11
CA ASP A 131 -5.44 -15.87 -10.51
C ASP A 131 -4.09 -16.24 -9.89
N LEU A 132 -3.12 -15.33 -9.97
CA LEU A 132 -1.75 -15.51 -9.45
C LEU A 132 -1.71 -15.46 -7.93
N PHE A 133 -2.44 -14.52 -7.32
CA PHE A 133 -2.57 -14.49 -5.86
C PHE A 133 -3.28 -15.73 -5.32
N ALA A 134 -4.31 -16.24 -6.01
CA ALA A 134 -5.00 -17.45 -5.62
C ALA A 134 -4.09 -18.68 -5.71
N GLU A 135 -3.26 -18.78 -6.75
CA GLU A 135 -2.26 -19.85 -6.85
C GLU A 135 -1.28 -19.84 -5.67
N LEU A 136 -0.71 -18.68 -5.36
CA LEU A 136 0.19 -18.51 -4.21
C LEU A 136 -0.53 -18.76 -2.87
N ALA A 137 -1.78 -18.34 -2.74
CA ALA A 137 -2.57 -18.50 -1.52
C ALA A 137 -2.82 -19.98 -1.19
N ARG A 138 -2.96 -20.87 -2.19
CA ARG A 138 -3.04 -22.34 -1.96
C ARG A 138 -1.81 -22.90 -1.26
N HIS A 139 -0.67 -22.21 -1.35
CA HIS A 139 0.58 -22.55 -0.69
C HIS A 139 0.81 -21.75 0.61
N GLY A 140 -0.15 -20.91 1.02
CA GLY A 140 0.05 -19.96 2.12
C GLY A 140 1.13 -18.93 1.81
N ALA A 141 1.32 -18.59 0.54
CA ALA A 141 2.38 -17.72 0.04
C ALA A 141 1.85 -16.38 -0.52
N ALA A 142 0.56 -16.07 -0.35
CA ALA A 142 0.01 -14.77 -0.74
C ALA A 142 -1.02 -14.22 0.25
N GLN A 143 -0.99 -12.91 0.44
CA GLN A 143 -2.06 -12.13 1.06
C GLN A 143 -2.10 -10.72 0.47
N VAL A 144 -3.27 -10.06 0.53
CA VAL A 144 -3.45 -8.71 0.00
C VAL A 144 -4.18 -7.82 1.00
N PHE A 145 -3.61 -6.64 1.25
CA PHE A 145 -4.24 -5.59 2.06
C PHE A 145 -4.74 -4.44 1.18
N PHE A 146 -5.93 -3.93 1.50
CA PHE A 146 -6.46 -2.73 0.87
C PHE A 146 -6.32 -1.54 1.81
N SER A 147 -5.69 -0.48 1.33
CA SER A 147 -5.68 0.82 2.01
C SER A 147 -7.00 1.54 1.79
N MET A 148 -7.75 1.77 2.88
CA MET A 148 -9.04 2.45 2.87
C MET A 148 -8.99 3.70 3.74
N THR A 149 -9.03 4.88 3.13
CA THR A 149 -9.02 6.15 3.87
C THR A 149 -10.41 6.59 4.34
N THR A 150 -11.40 6.44 3.47
CA THR A 150 -12.78 6.91 3.65
C THR A 150 -13.72 6.11 2.76
N LEU A 151 -15.00 6.01 3.14
CA LEU A 151 -16.07 5.53 2.25
C LEU A 151 -16.83 6.67 1.57
N ASP A 152 -16.56 7.93 1.93
CA ASP A 152 -17.12 9.10 1.28
C ASP A 152 -16.43 9.32 -0.10
N PRO A 153 -17.16 9.20 -1.22
CA PRO A 153 -16.59 9.36 -2.56
C PRO A 153 -16.05 10.77 -2.83
N GLU A 154 -16.62 11.80 -2.20
CA GLU A 154 -16.17 13.18 -2.35
C GLU A 154 -14.86 13.41 -1.61
N LEU A 155 -14.79 12.97 -0.35
CA LEU A 155 -13.55 13.05 0.43
C LEU A 155 -12.45 12.20 -0.23
N ALA A 156 -12.76 11.01 -0.73
CA ALA A 156 -11.83 10.17 -1.47
C ALA A 156 -11.27 10.89 -2.70
N ARG A 157 -12.12 11.55 -3.49
CA ARG A 157 -11.69 12.30 -4.69
C ARG A 157 -10.79 13.49 -4.34
N ARG A 158 -11.08 14.20 -3.24
CA ARG A 158 -10.26 15.34 -2.78
C ARG A 158 -8.93 14.88 -2.19
N MET A 159 -8.90 13.75 -1.49
CA MET A 159 -7.69 13.25 -0.82
C MET A 159 -6.78 12.44 -1.75
N GLU A 160 -7.38 11.59 -2.58
CA GLU A 160 -6.73 10.55 -3.36
C GLU A 160 -7.27 10.52 -4.81
N PRO A 161 -7.18 11.62 -5.58
CA PRO A 161 -7.85 11.76 -6.89
C PRO A 161 -7.46 10.68 -7.91
N ARG A 162 -6.28 10.07 -7.75
CA ARG A 162 -5.76 9.00 -8.62
C ARG A 162 -5.96 7.58 -8.06
N ALA A 163 -6.49 7.43 -6.84
CA ALA A 163 -6.85 6.13 -6.25
C ALA A 163 -8.14 5.58 -6.86
N ALA A 164 -8.36 4.28 -6.70
CA ALA A 164 -9.66 3.71 -6.99
C ALA A 164 -10.70 4.27 -6.00
N ARG A 165 -11.94 4.43 -6.47
CA ARG A 165 -13.07 4.82 -5.60
C ARG A 165 -13.30 3.75 -4.51
N PRO A 166 -13.82 4.11 -3.32
CA PRO A 166 -14.03 3.16 -2.23
C PRO A 166 -14.80 1.90 -2.64
N GLU A 167 -15.85 2.04 -3.45
CA GLU A 167 -16.69 0.93 -3.91
C GLU A 167 -15.90 -0.02 -4.83
N ARG A 168 -15.00 0.53 -5.64
CA ARG A 168 -14.13 -0.26 -6.53
C ARG A 168 -13.06 -1.03 -5.74
N LYS A 169 -12.52 -0.45 -4.66
CA LYS A 169 -11.62 -1.16 -3.74
C LYS A 169 -12.34 -2.31 -3.04
N LEU A 170 -13.57 -2.10 -2.57
CA LEU A 170 -14.39 -3.15 -1.94
C LEU A 170 -14.76 -4.27 -2.93
N ALA A 171 -15.08 -3.93 -4.17
CA ALA A 171 -15.33 -4.93 -5.21
C ALA A 171 -14.08 -5.79 -5.51
N ALA A 172 -12.91 -5.15 -5.64
CA ALA A 172 -11.65 -5.87 -5.84
C ALA A 172 -11.27 -6.76 -4.64
N MET A 173 -11.53 -6.30 -3.41
CA MET A 173 -11.37 -7.10 -2.20
C MET A 173 -12.25 -8.35 -2.24
N ARG A 174 -13.52 -8.19 -2.63
CA ARG A 174 -14.46 -9.32 -2.79
C ARG A 174 -13.97 -10.32 -3.83
N THR A 175 -13.53 -9.87 -5.00
CA THR A 175 -12.97 -10.74 -6.05
C THR A 175 -11.80 -11.58 -5.55
N LEU A 176 -10.86 -10.97 -4.81
CA LEU A 176 -9.72 -11.72 -4.24
C LEU A 176 -10.16 -12.69 -3.15
N ALA A 177 -11.07 -12.28 -2.26
CA ALA A 177 -11.59 -13.13 -1.20
C ALA A 177 -12.30 -14.37 -1.77
N GLU A 178 -13.15 -14.18 -2.78
CA GLU A 178 -13.87 -15.25 -3.49
C GLU A 178 -12.93 -16.20 -4.23
N ALA A 179 -11.77 -15.70 -4.69
CA ALA A 179 -10.70 -16.52 -5.28
C ALA A 179 -9.87 -17.29 -4.23
N GLY A 180 -10.17 -17.14 -2.93
CA GLY A 180 -9.49 -17.82 -1.83
C GLY A 180 -8.24 -17.10 -1.33
N VAL A 181 -7.99 -15.85 -1.75
CA VAL A 181 -6.85 -15.05 -1.28
C VAL A 181 -7.15 -14.48 0.11
N PRO A 182 -6.29 -14.67 1.12
CA PRO A 182 -6.40 -13.95 2.39
C PRO A 182 -6.32 -12.44 2.17
N VAL A 183 -7.41 -11.73 2.48
CA VAL A 183 -7.48 -10.28 2.34
C VAL A 183 -7.71 -9.56 3.67
N GLY A 184 -7.09 -8.39 3.82
CA GLY A 184 -7.27 -7.52 4.97
C GLY A 184 -7.47 -6.06 4.57
N VAL A 185 -7.85 -5.22 5.54
CA VAL A 185 -7.98 -3.77 5.35
C VAL A 185 -6.99 -3.02 6.23
N MET A 186 -6.33 -2.01 5.66
CA MET A 186 -5.55 -1.03 6.42
C MET A 186 -6.27 0.32 6.33
N ILE A 187 -6.84 0.77 7.44
CA ILE A 187 -7.49 2.08 7.51
C ILE A 187 -6.41 3.15 7.64
N GLY A 188 -6.23 3.95 6.59
CA GLY A 188 -5.11 4.87 6.56
C GLY A 188 -5.17 5.89 5.43
N PRO A 189 -4.75 7.14 5.69
CA PRO A 189 -4.49 7.68 7.02
C PRO A 189 -5.80 7.94 7.80
N VAL A 190 -5.82 7.58 9.08
CA VAL A 190 -6.82 8.06 10.03
C VAL A 190 -6.45 9.50 10.39
N ILE A 191 -7.34 10.45 10.07
CA ILE A 191 -7.18 11.87 10.31
C ILE A 191 -8.12 12.26 11.45
N PRO A 192 -7.59 12.61 12.64
CA PRO A 192 -8.37 13.06 13.78
C PRO A 192 -9.33 14.20 13.42
N GLY A 193 -10.63 14.01 13.66
CA GLY A 193 -11.67 14.99 13.35
C GLY A 193 -12.05 15.10 11.87
N LEU A 194 -11.59 14.18 11.01
CA LEU A 194 -11.97 14.14 9.59
C LEU A 194 -12.38 12.73 9.13
N THR A 195 -11.56 11.70 9.34
CA THR A 195 -11.85 10.31 8.89
C THR A 195 -11.97 9.29 10.03
N ASP A 196 -11.61 9.66 11.25
CA ASP A 196 -11.67 8.80 12.43
C ASP A 196 -13.09 8.29 12.74
N ALA A 197 -14.12 9.11 12.54
CA ALA A 197 -15.51 8.71 12.73
C ALA A 197 -15.98 7.63 11.75
N GLU A 198 -15.31 7.44 10.61
CA GLU A 198 -15.69 6.45 9.60
C GLU A 198 -15.20 5.03 9.90
N ILE A 199 -14.31 4.86 10.90
CA ILE A 199 -13.69 3.56 11.23
C ILE A 199 -14.72 2.42 11.31
N PRO A 200 -15.84 2.53 12.06
CA PRO A 200 -16.81 1.43 12.14
C PRO A 200 -17.45 1.08 10.80
N ARG A 201 -17.78 2.08 9.98
CA ARG A 201 -18.41 1.85 8.66
C ARG A 201 -17.42 1.24 7.68
N ILE A 202 -16.16 1.67 7.68
CA ILE A 202 -15.09 1.06 6.87
C ILE A 202 -14.91 -0.41 7.23
N LEU A 203 -14.84 -0.74 8.52
CA LEU A 203 -14.68 -2.11 9.00
C LEU A 203 -15.87 -2.99 8.62
N ALA A 204 -17.10 -2.51 8.80
CA ALA A 204 -18.30 -3.22 8.39
C ALA A 204 -18.30 -3.52 6.88
N ALA A 205 -17.97 -2.53 6.05
CA ALA A 205 -17.91 -2.68 4.60
C ALA A 205 -16.81 -3.65 4.15
N ALA A 206 -15.62 -3.54 4.76
CA ALA A 206 -14.49 -4.43 4.46
C ALA A 206 -14.79 -5.89 4.85
N ALA A 207 -15.36 -6.13 6.04
CA ALA A 207 -15.81 -7.47 6.43
C ALA A 207 -16.86 -8.02 5.45
N GLY A 208 -17.84 -7.19 5.05
CA GLY A 208 -18.83 -7.56 4.04
C GLY A 208 -18.25 -7.81 2.64
N ALA A 209 -17.02 -7.38 2.38
CA ALA A 209 -16.25 -7.65 1.16
C ALA A 209 -15.23 -8.79 1.32
N GLY A 210 -15.22 -9.49 2.45
CA GLY A 210 -14.38 -10.67 2.68
C GLY A 210 -13.05 -10.40 3.40
N ALA A 211 -12.82 -9.19 3.92
CA ALA A 211 -11.67 -8.94 4.80
C ALA A 211 -11.73 -9.85 6.04
N ARG A 212 -10.56 -10.40 6.43
CA ARG A 212 -10.41 -11.28 7.60
C ARG A 212 -9.54 -10.68 8.70
N SER A 213 -8.91 -9.54 8.42
CA SER A 213 -8.16 -8.76 9.40
C SER A 213 -8.24 -7.27 9.08
N ALA A 214 -8.03 -6.46 10.11
CA ALA A 214 -7.89 -5.03 9.95
C ALA A 214 -6.70 -4.47 10.73
N SER A 215 -6.16 -3.39 10.21
CA SER A 215 -5.25 -2.50 10.95
C SER A 215 -5.60 -1.06 10.63
N TRP A 216 -5.02 -0.12 11.36
CA TRP A 216 -5.17 1.30 11.07
C TRP A 216 -3.84 2.02 11.23
N VAL A 217 -3.72 3.25 10.75
CA VAL A 217 -2.56 4.11 10.96
C VAL A 217 -2.98 5.58 10.98
N LEU A 218 -2.50 6.34 11.97
CA LEU A 218 -2.70 7.79 12.00
C LEU A 218 -1.98 8.48 10.84
N LEU A 219 -2.56 9.59 10.40
CA LEU A 219 -1.93 10.56 9.50
C LEU A 219 -0.53 10.92 9.99
N ARG A 220 0.46 10.77 9.12
CA ARG A 220 1.85 11.20 9.34
C ARG A 220 2.11 12.43 8.48
N LEU A 221 2.74 13.44 9.08
CA LEU A 221 3.06 14.71 8.42
C LEU A 221 4.56 15.01 8.55
N PRO A 222 5.47 14.16 8.05
CA PRO A 222 6.88 14.53 7.97
C PRO A 222 7.02 15.78 7.10
N LYS A 223 8.02 16.64 7.34
CA LYS A 223 8.27 17.77 6.43
C LYS A 223 8.68 17.25 5.03
N PRO A 224 8.25 17.89 3.93
CA PRO A 224 7.37 19.06 3.83
C PRO A 224 5.85 18.74 3.73
N VAL A 225 5.44 17.51 4.05
CA VAL A 225 4.04 17.04 3.92
C VAL A 225 3.09 17.77 4.89
N ASP A 226 3.58 18.27 6.01
CA ASP A 226 2.82 19.09 6.95
C ASP A 226 2.32 20.40 6.34
N GLU A 227 3.14 21.06 5.52
CA GLU A 227 2.76 22.29 4.80
C GLU A 227 1.75 21.99 3.71
N LEU A 228 2.00 20.95 2.90
CA LEU A 228 1.07 20.51 1.85
C LEU A 228 -0.31 20.15 2.42
N PHE A 229 -0.35 19.42 3.54
CA PHE A 229 -1.61 19.06 4.20
C PHE A 229 -2.35 20.28 4.77
N GLN A 230 -1.62 21.24 5.35
CA GLN A 230 -2.23 22.47 5.86
C GLN A 230 -2.81 23.34 4.74
N GLY A 231 -2.14 23.40 3.58
CA GLY A 231 -2.64 24.06 2.37
C GLY A 231 -3.90 23.38 1.85
N TRP A 232 -3.87 22.05 1.70
CA TRP A 232 -5.02 21.26 1.28
C TRP A 232 -6.24 21.42 2.21
N LEU A 233 -6.03 21.47 3.53
CA LEU A 233 -7.11 21.76 4.48
C LEU A 233 -7.66 23.18 4.33
N ALA A 234 -6.80 24.18 4.08
CA ALA A 234 -7.25 25.56 3.89
C ALA A 234 -8.08 25.71 2.62
N GLU A 235 -7.73 24.99 1.56
CA GLU A 235 -8.43 25.02 0.28
C GLU A 235 -9.77 24.27 0.33
N HIS A 236 -9.80 23.06 0.90
CA HIS A 236 -10.96 22.17 0.77
C HIS A 236 -11.85 22.09 2.02
N TYR A 237 -11.33 22.41 3.20
CA TYR A 237 -12.02 22.32 4.49
C TYR A 237 -11.65 23.47 5.44
N PRO A 238 -11.74 24.74 5.00
CA PRO A 238 -11.31 25.90 5.79
C PRO A 238 -12.00 25.97 7.16
N GLU A 239 -13.27 25.57 7.23
CA GLU A 239 -14.10 25.56 8.43
C GLU A 239 -13.68 24.49 9.44
N ARG A 240 -13.05 23.40 8.98
CA ARG A 240 -12.58 22.30 9.85
C ARG A 240 -11.09 22.40 10.16
N ARG A 241 -10.33 23.20 9.40
CA ARG A 241 -8.87 23.29 9.49
C ARG A 241 -8.36 23.45 10.92
N ALA A 242 -8.87 24.44 11.66
CA ALA A 242 -8.41 24.72 13.03
C ALA A 242 -8.65 23.51 13.95
N ARG A 243 -9.83 22.90 13.87
CA ARG A 243 -10.20 21.71 14.66
C ARG A 243 -9.34 20.50 14.31
N VAL A 244 -9.16 20.19 13.02
CA VAL A 244 -8.36 19.04 12.57
C VAL A 244 -6.91 19.18 13.01
N LEU A 245 -6.30 20.36 12.83
CA LEU A 245 -4.93 20.61 13.28
C LEU A 245 -4.79 20.55 14.80
N ALA A 246 -5.77 21.04 15.56
CA ALA A 246 -5.78 20.91 17.02
C ALA A 246 -5.82 19.44 17.46
N ARG A 247 -6.68 18.61 16.85
CA ARG A 247 -6.76 17.17 17.15
C ARG A 247 -5.49 16.41 16.75
N ILE A 248 -4.86 16.76 15.63
CA ILE A 248 -3.55 16.20 15.26
C ILE A 248 -2.49 16.54 16.31
N ARG A 249 -2.47 17.77 16.81
CA ARG A 249 -1.55 18.20 17.88
C ARG A 249 -1.83 17.47 19.19
N GLU A 250 -3.09 17.30 19.56
CA GLU A 250 -3.50 16.57 20.76
C GLU A 250 -2.94 15.15 20.76
N VAL A 251 -3.08 14.41 19.65
CA VAL A 251 -2.56 13.04 19.54
C VAL A 251 -1.02 12.96 19.39
N ARG A 252 -0.32 14.10 19.43
CA ARG A 252 1.12 14.25 19.17
C ARG A 252 1.82 15.22 20.12
N GLU A 253 1.30 15.42 21.34
CA GLU A 253 1.92 16.28 22.36
C GLU A 253 2.21 17.72 21.83
N GLY A 254 1.24 18.34 21.16
CA GLY A 254 1.36 19.71 20.65
C GLY A 254 2.00 19.83 19.25
N ARG A 255 2.52 18.74 18.68
CA ARG A 255 3.21 18.76 17.37
C ARG A 255 2.32 18.26 16.22
N LEU A 256 2.64 18.63 14.98
CA LEU A 256 1.94 18.07 13.81
C LEU A 256 2.46 16.69 13.38
N SER A 257 3.67 16.32 13.82
CA SER A 257 4.32 15.07 13.46
C SER A 257 5.16 14.52 14.60
N ASP A 258 5.35 13.20 14.60
CA ASP A 258 6.25 12.49 15.50
C ASP A 258 7.07 11.51 14.66
N ALA A 259 8.39 11.55 14.79
CA ALA A 259 9.30 10.68 14.03
C ALA A 259 9.49 9.31 14.70
N ARG A 260 9.23 9.20 16.02
CA ARG A 260 9.48 7.99 16.81
C ARG A 260 8.61 6.85 16.30
N PHE A 261 9.25 5.70 16.09
CA PHE A 261 8.57 4.48 15.67
C PHE A 261 7.48 4.08 16.69
N PHE A 262 6.43 3.38 16.23
CA PHE A 262 5.15 3.15 16.92
C PHE A 262 4.32 4.41 17.23
N ARG A 263 4.90 5.41 17.90
CA ARG A 263 4.23 6.68 18.22
C ARG A 263 3.70 7.37 16.97
N ARG A 264 4.50 7.38 15.90
CA ARG A 264 4.12 7.99 14.62
C ARG A 264 2.87 7.38 13.98
N GLN A 265 2.59 6.10 14.25
CA GLN A 265 1.49 5.32 13.66
C GLN A 265 0.22 5.29 14.51
N ARG A 266 0.32 5.48 15.84
CA ARG A 266 -0.79 5.31 16.78
C ARG A 266 -1.17 6.59 17.54
N GLY A 267 -0.25 7.53 17.70
CA GLY A 267 -0.47 8.72 18.51
C GLY A 267 -0.46 8.42 20.01
N GLN A 268 -0.74 9.43 20.83
CA GLN A 268 -0.79 9.35 22.29
C GLN A 268 -1.91 10.20 22.87
N GLY A 269 -2.22 10.02 24.16
CA GLY A 269 -3.25 10.77 24.87
C GLY A 269 -4.67 10.22 24.66
N GLU A 270 -5.63 10.84 25.35
CA GLU A 270 -7.02 10.37 25.42
C GLU A 270 -7.69 10.24 24.05
N TYR A 271 -7.50 11.22 23.16
CA TYR A 271 -8.11 11.16 21.82
C TYR A 271 -7.56 9.98 20.99
N ALA A 272 -6.26 9.68 21.07
CA ALA A 272 -5.68 8.52 20.41
C ALA A 272 -6.19 7.21 21.01
N ALA A 273 -6.37 7.16 22.34
CA ALA A 273 -6.97 6.01 23.03
C ALA A 273 -8.42 5.79 22.61
N GLN A 274 -9.21 6.86 22.41
CA GLN A 274 -10.57 6.79 21.89
C GLN A 274 -10.62 6.23 20.47
N ILE A 275 -9.75 6.68 19.57
CA ILE A 275 -9.63 6.12 18.21
C ILE A 275 -9.29 4.63 18.28
N ALA A 276 -8.31 4.26 19.12
CA ALA A 276 -7.90 2.87 19.28
C ALA A 276 -9.03 1.98 19.83
N ALA A 277 -9.79 2.48 20.81
CA ALA A 277 -10.93 1.79 21.39
C ALA A 277 -12.06 1.62 20.37
N LEU A 278 -12.38 2.68 19.61
CA LEU A 278 -13.38 2.64 18.54
C LEU A 278 -13.02 1.59 17.49
N PHE A 279 -11.77 1.58 17.04
CA PHE A 279 -11.26 0.56 16.13
C PHE A 279 -11.38 -0.84 16.73
N ALA A 280 -10.92 -1.05 17.96
CA ALA A 280 -10.89 -2.38 18.58
C ALA A 280 -12.30 -2.95 18.78
N VAL A 281 -13.26 -2.14 19.23
CA VAL A 281 -14.66 -2.56 19.39
C VAL A 281 -15.28 -2.91 18.03
N ALA A 282 -15.09 -2.05 17.03
CA ALA A 282 -15.64 -2.30 15.70
C ALA A 282 -14.98 -3.49 14.99
N ALA A 283 -13.66 -3.68 15.15
CA ALA A 283 -12.94 -4.81 14.58
C ALA A 283 -13.44 -6.13 15.17
N ARG A 284 -13.55 -6.22 16.51
CA ARG A 284 -14.13 -7.39 17.20
C ARG A 284 -15.56 -7.68 16.73
N LYS A 285 -16.39 -6.65 16.63
CA LYS A 285 -17.79 -6.79 16.18
C LYS A 285 -17.89 -7.45 14.79
N HIS A 286 -16.90 -7.23 13.93
CA HIS A 286 -16.88 -7.71 12.56
C HIS A 286 -15.88 -8.87 12.33
N GLY A 287 -15.29 -9.44 13.39
CA GLY A 287 -14.32 -10.54 13.29
C GLY A 287 -13.01 -10.17 12.57
N LEU A 288 -12.60 -8.90 12.66
CA LEU A 288 -11.41 -8.33 12.01
C LEU A 288 -10.25 -8.08 12.98
N ASP A 289 -10.39 -8.43 14.26
CA ASP A 289 -9.39 -8.24 15.32
C ASP A 289 -8.29 -9.32 15.33
N GLY A 290 -8.40 -10.33 14.45
CA GLY A 290 -7.37 -11.34 14.23
C GLY A 290 -6.32 -10.93 13.19
N HIS A 291 -5.38 -11.85 12.95
CA HIS A 291 -4.38 -11.75 11.89
C HIS A 291 -4.75 -12.63 10.70
N LEU A 292 -4.29 -12.27 9.50
CA LEU A 292 -4.29 -13.21 8.38
C LEU A 292 -3.37 -14.40 8.70
N PRO A 293 -3.59 -15.57 8.07
CA PRO A 293 -2.67 -16.69 8.19
C PRO A 293 -1.23 -16.25 7.90
N PRO A 294 -0.25 -16.69 8.71
CA PRO A 294 1.14 -16.33 8.46
C PRO A 294 1.56 -16.85 7.09
N LEU A 295 2.24 -16.00 6.34
CA LEU A 295 2.86 -16.43 5.09
C LEU A 295 4.03 -17.36 5.40
N ASN A 296 4.15 -18.45 4.65
CA ASN A 296 5.19 -19.44 4.86
C ASN A 296 5.92 -19.74 3.56
N ALA A 297 7.22 -20.02 3.66
CA ALA A 297 8.07 -20.30 2.52
C ALA A 297 8.31 -21.80 2.28
N ALA A 298 7.55 -22.68 2.95
CA ALA A 298 7.77 -24.13 2.90
C ALA A 298 7.56 -24.71 1.49
N ALA A 299 6.70 -24.08 0.69
CA ALA A 299 6.43 -24.49 -0.68
C ALA A 299 7.41 -23.90 -1.72
N PHE A 300 8.39 -23.09 -1.27
CA PHE A 300 9.36 -22.46 -2.16
C PHE A 300 10.10 -23.50 -3.00
N ARG A 301 10.32 -23.19 -4.27
CA ARG A 301 11.08 -24.03 -5.20
C ARG A 301 11.91 -23.17 -6.14
N ARG A 302 12.98 -23.75 -6.67
CA ARG A 302 13.72 -23.20 -7.81
C ARG A 302 13.37 -24.05 -9.03
N PRO A 303 12.61 -23.50 -9.99
CA PRO A 303 12.34 -24.16 -11.27
C PRO A 303 13.66 -24.46 -11.99
N ALA A 304 13.74 -25.62 -12.67
CA ALA A 304 14.88 -25.95 -13.51
C ALA A 304 15.04 -24.87 -14.61
N ARG A 305 16.29 -24.51 -14.93
CA ARG A 305 16.52 -23.57 -16.03
C ARG A 305 16.08 -24.22 -17.34
N ALA A 306 15.47 -23.45 -18.25
CA ALA A 306 15.19 -23.94 -19.59
C ALA A 306 16.50 -24.44 -20.23
N GLY A 307 16.61 -25.76 -20.45
CA GLY A 307 17.82 -26.42 -20.96
C GLY A 307 18.61 -27.25 -19.95
N GLU A 308 18.27 -27.24 -18.66
CA GLU A 308 18.81 -28.20 -17.69
C GLU A 308 18.09 -29.54 -17.84
N GLN A 309 18.75 -30.48 -18.52
CA GLN A 309 18.34 -31.87 -18.61
C GLN A 309 18.40 -32.48 -17.19
N LEU A 310 17.24 -32.95 -16.70
CA LEU A 310 17.15 -33.71 -15.44
C LEU A 310 18.07 -34.94 -15.57
N SER A 311 19.19 -34.96 -14.85
CA SER A 311 19.96 -36.18 -14.65
C SER A 311 19.10 -37.10 -13.78
N LEU A 312 18.37 -38.01 -14.43
CA LEU A 312 17.73 -39.13 -13.77
C LEU A 312 18.83 -40.01 -13.16
N LEU A 313 18.86 -40.06 -11.83
CA LEU A 313 19.50 -41.14 -11.07
C LEU A 313 18.60 -42.37 -11.09
#